data_AF-A0A4U7B391-F1
#
_entry.id   AF-A0A4U7B391-F1
#
_cell.length_a   1.000
_cell.length_b   1.000
_cell.length_c   1.000
_cell.angle_alpha   90.00
_cell.angle_beta   90.00
_cell.angle_gamma   90.00
#
_symmetry.space_group_name_H-M   'P 1'
#
loop_
_entity.id
_entity.type
_entity.pdbx_description
1 polymer ?
#
loop_
_entity_poly.entity_id
_entity_poly.type
_entity_poly.pdbx_seq_one_letter_code
_entity_poly.pdbx_strand_id
1 'polypeptide(L)'
;MWSLQIFYPELGTSSIMAISMASGIMTSIALETVLLRLGRDQLPWSVAARTAVAMSLLSMATMELAQNLVDYHLTGGIVDFSSPKFWGAAAVSLFVGFLTPLPYNYLRLKKYGKACH
;
A
#
# COMPACT_ATOMS: atom_id res chain seq x y z
N MET A 1 3.47 13.17 -8.92
CA MET A 1 2.16 13.63 -9.43
C MET A 1 2.22 15.07 -9.95
N TRP A 2 2.36 16.09 -9.08
CA TRP A 2 2.42 17.51 -9.47
C TRP A 2 3.49 17.85 -10.52
N SER A 3 4.70 17.31 -10.38
CA SER A 3 5.77 17.53 -11.38
C SER A 3 5.40 16.97 -12.76
N LEU A 4 4.77 15.79 -12.83
CA LEU A 4 4.36 15.19 -14.09
C LEU A 4 3.18 15.95 -14.73
N GLN A 5 2.28 16.49 -13.92
CA GLN A 5 1.18 17.34 -14.42
C GLN A 5 1.69 18.68 -15.00
N ILE A 6 2.74 19.26 -14.41
CA ILE A 6 3.31 20.54 -14.85
C ILE A 6 4.17 20.35 -16.12
N PHE A 7 5.00 19.31 -16.17
CA PHE A 7 5.94 19.12 -17.28
C PHE A 7 5.39 18.26 -18.42
N TYR A 8 4.40 17.42 -18.16
CA TYR A 8 3.80 16.51 -19.14
C TYR A 8 2.26 16.46 -19.02
N PRO A 9 1.56 17.62 -19.18
CA PRO A 9 0.10 17.67 -19.08
C PRO A 9 -0.62 16.85 -20.17
N GLU A 10 0.07 16.57 -21.28
CA GLU A 10 -0.45 15.73 -22.38
C GLU A 10 -0.61 14.26 -21.99
N LEU A 11 0.05 13.81 -20.92
CA LEU A 11 -0.19 12.48 -20.38
C LEU A 11 -1.55 12.50 -19.69
N GLY A 12 -2.47 11.64 -20.15
CA GLY A 12 -3.78 11.47 -19.51
C GLY A 12 -3.64 11.24 -18.00
N THR A 13 -4.61 11.75 -17.22
CA THR A 13 -4.58 11.74 -15.74
C THR A 13 -4.36 10.33 -15.18
N SER A 14 -4.93 9.31 -15.81
CA SER A 14 -4.72 7.89 -15.45
C SER A 14 -3.26 7.47 -15.55
N SER A 15 -2.58 7.84 -16.63
CA SER A 15 -1.16 7.54 -16.84
C SER A 15 -0.28 8.24 -15.81
N ILE A 16 -0.56 9.52 -15.51
CA ILE A 16 0.19 10.26 -14.48
C ILE A 16 -0.01 9.64 -13.10
N MET A 17 -1.23 9.22 -12.77
CA MET A 17 -1.53 8.52 -11.51
C MET A 17 -0.76 7.20 -11.43
N ALA A 18 -0.83 6.36 -12.48
CA ALA A 18 -0.14 5.08 -12.53
C ALA A 18 1.39 5.24 -12.35
N ILE A 19 2.01 6.18 -13.07
CA ILE A 19 3.45 6.45 -12.94
C ILE A 19 3.79 6.97 -11.54
N SER A 20 2.97 7.87 -10.99
CA SER A 20 3.21 8.42 -9.66
C SER A 20 3.10 7.33 -8.58
N MET A 21 2.12 6.44 -8.68
CA MET A 21 1.98 5.30 -7.76
C MET A 21 3.15 4.33 -7.90
N ALA A 22 3.51 3.95 -9.14
CA ALA A 22 4.65 3.08 -9.39
C ALA A 22 5.96 3.66 -8.82
N SER A 23 6.19 4.96 -8.98
CA SER A 23 7.36 5.63 -8.41
C SER A 23 7.38 5.59 -6.88
N GLY A 24 6.23 5.77 -6.23
CA GLY A 24 6.09 5.70 -4.77
C GLY A 24 6.30 4.29 -4.22
N ILE A 25 5.77 3.27 -4.90
CA ILE A 25 6.00 1.87 -4.56
C ILE A 25 7.50 1.55 -4.66
N MET A 26 8.14 1.96 -5.76
CA MET A 26 9.54 1.65 -6.02
C MET A 26 10.47 2.29 -4.99
N THR A 27 10.20 3.54 -4.59
CA THR A 27 10.96 4.18 -3.51
C THR A 27 10.71 3.55 -2.15
N SER A 28 9.47 3.13 -1.83
CA SER A 28 9.17 2.37 -0.60
C SER A 28 9.93 1.05 -0.53
N ILE A 29 9.90 0.27 -1.61
CA ILE A 29 10.64 -1.00 -1.73
C ILE A 29 12.14 -0.76 -1.54
N ALA A 30 12.70 0.27 -2.19
CA ALA A 30 14.11 0.59 -2.04
C ALA A 30 14.47 0.94 -0.59
N LEU A 31 13.67 1.79 0.06
CA LEU A 31 13.88 2.21 1.44
C LEU A 31 13.73 1.05 2.43
N GLU A 32 12.67 0.24 2.31
CA GLU A 32 12.47 -0.97 3.11
C GLU A 32 13.59 -1.99 2.89
N THR A 33 14.07 -2.17 1.66
CA THR A 33 15.21 -3.07 1.36
C THR A 33 16.47 -2.59 2.08
N VAL A 34 16.75 -1.29 2.04
CA VAL A 34 17.89 -0.68 2.74
C VAL A 34 17.75 -0.83 4.25
N LEU A 35 16.56 -0.60 4.81
CA LEU A 35 16.30 -0.76 6.25
C LEU A 35 16.40 -2.22 6.71
N LEU A 36 15.90 -3.18 5.94
CA LEU A 36 16.01 -4.61 6.26
C LEU A 36 17.46 -5.11 6.18
N ARG A 37 18.27 -4.49 5.32
CA ARG A 37 19.69 -4.81 5.14
C ARG A 37 20.59 -4.16 6.19
N LEU A 38 20.46 -2.85 6.40
CA LEU A 38 21.33 -2.05 7.27
C LEU A 38 20.79 -1.88 8.68
N GLY A 39 19.49 -2.10 8.88
CA GLY A 39 18.85 -2.00 10.18
C GLY A 39 19.04 -3.24 11.02
N ARG A 40 18.11 -3.45 11.96
CA ARG A 40 18.20 -4.55 12.95
C ARG A 40 18.14 -5.93 12.33
N ASP A 41 17.58 -6.08 11.12
CA ASP A 41 17.31 -7.39 10.53
C ASP A 41 18.51 -8.02 9.81
N GLN A 42 19.45 -7.20 9.34
CA GLN A 42 20.69 -7.61 8.64
C GLN A 42 20.48 -8.74 7.62
N LEU A 43 19.36 -8.71 6.91
CA LEU A 43 19.04 -9.75 5.92
C LEU A 43 20.02 -9.67 4.73
N PRO A 44 20.34 -10.81 4.09
CA PRO A 44 21.09 -10.79 2.82
C PRO A 44 20.29 -10.04 1.75
N TRP A 45 20.99 -9.32 0.86
CA TRP A 45 20.38 -8.42 -0.14
C TRP A 45 19.23 -9.05 -0.93
N SER A 46 19.37 -10.31 -1.36
CA SER A 46 18.33 -11.04 -2.10
C SER A 46 17.07 -11.27 -1.27
N VAL A 47 17.22 -11.56 0.03
CA VAL A 47 16.09 -11.80 0.93
C VAL A 47 15.46 -10.48 1.38
N ALA A 48 16.26 -9.44 1.62
CA ALA A 48 15.77 -8.10 1.96
C ALA A 48 14.91 -7.54 0.83
N ALA A 49 15.38 -7.59 -0.42
CA ALA A 49 14.64 -7.10 -1.59
C ALA A 49 13.34 -7.87 -1.80
N ARG A 50 13.39 -9.21 -1.77
CA ARG A 50 12.18 -10.05 -1.87
C ARG A 50 11.21 -9.83 -0.70
N THR A 51 11.72 -9.37 0.44
CA THR A 51 10.91 -9.07 1.62
C THR A 51 10.20 -7.73 1.51
N ALA A 52 10.93 -6.69 1.16
CA ALA A 52 10.39 -5.36 0.89
C ALA A 52 9.38 -5.38 -0.27
N VAL A 53 9.72 -5.98 -1.42
CA VAL A 53 8.81 -6.13 -2.55
C VAL A 53 7.50 -6.79 -2.13
N ALA A 54 7.59 -7.89 -1.37
CA ALA A 54 6.41 -8.61 -0.91
C ALA A 54 5.63 -7.84 0.17
N MET A 55 6.27 -7.03 1.03
CA MET A 55 5.54 -6.20 2.00
C MET A 55 4.84 -5.04 1.29
N SER A 56 5.56 -4.24 0.51
CA SER A 56 4.98 -3.07 -0.14
C SER A 56 3.91 -3.45 -1.17
N LEU A 57 4.17 -4.42 -2.07
CA LEU A 57 3.19 -4.80 -3.09
C LEU A 57 1.99 -5.54 -2.51
N LEU A 58 2.18 -6.48 -1.58
CA LEU A 58 1.06 -7.22 -1.01
C LEU A 58 0.22 -6.32 -0.12
N SER A 59 0.84 -5.44 0.67
CA SER A 59 0.11 -4.48 1.50
C SER A 59 -0.70 -3.54 0.64
N MET A 60 -0.13 -3.02 -0.45
CA MET A 60 -0.86 -2.11 -1.33
C MET A 60 -2.00 -2.81 -2.08
N ALA A 61 -1.76 -4.00 -2.62
CA ALA A 61 -2.78 -4.78 -3.31
C ALA A 61 -3.91 -5.22 -2.36
N THR A 62 -3.59 -5.67 -1.15
CA THR A 62 -4.61 -6.08 -0.15
C THR A 62 -5.40 -4.88 0.34
N MET A 63 -4.76 -3.73 0.53
CA MET A 63 -5.42 -2.50 0.93
C MET A 63 -6.34 -1.98 -0.16
N GLU A 64 -5.89 -1.89 -1.41
CA GLU A 64 -6.76 -1.51 -2.53
C GLU A 64 -7.93 -2.48 -2.73
N LEU A 65 -7.68 -3.78 -2.62
CA LEU A 65 -8.72 -4.78 -2.81
C LEU A 65 -9.75 -4.72 -1.67
N ALA A 66 -9.30 -4.56 -0.43
CA ALA A 66 -10.17 -4.36 0.72
C ALA A 66 -10.99 -3.07 0.60
N GLN A 67 -10.37 -1.96 0.19
CA GLN A 67 -11.07 -0.69 0.00
C GLN A 67 -12.12 -0.80 -1.10
N ASN A 68 -11.76 -1.35 -2.26
CA ASN A 68 -12.71 -1.58 -3.34
C ASN A 68 -13.85 -2.52 -2.93
N LEU A 69 -13.57 -3.56 -2.14
CA LEU A 69 -14.58 -4.48 -1.59
C LEU A 69 -15.54 -3.76 -0.65
N VAL A 70 -15.01 -2.96 0.27
CA VAL A 70 -15.78 -2.20 1.26
C VAL A 70 -16.62 -1.14 0.54
N ASP A 71 -16.05 -0.41 -0.41
CA ASP A 71 -16.75 0.60 -1.21
C ASP A 71 -17.86 -0.04 -2.06
N TYR A 72 -17.61 -1.21 -2.64
CA TYR A 72 -18.63 -1.98 -3.36
C TYR A 72 -19.75 -2.48 -2.43
N HIS A 73 -19.42 -2.97 -1.23
CA HIS A 73 -20.41 -3.47 -0.26
C HIS A 73 -21.25 -2.36 0.38
N LEU A 74 -20.65 -1.21 0.71
CA LEU A 74 -21.32 -0.14 1.46
C LEU A 74 -22.03 0.87 0.56
N THR A 75 -21.49 1.12 -0.62
CA THR A 75 -22.00 2.16 -1.53
C THR A 75 -22.64 1.59 -2.80
N GLY A 76 -22.55 0.27 -3.03
CA GLY A 76 -23.12 -0.38 -4.21
C GLY A 76 -22.53 0.11 -5.53
N GLY A 77 -21.38 0.80 -5.49
CA GLY A 77 -20.75 1.46 -6.64
C GLY A 77 -21.25 2.89 -6.94
N ILE A 78 -22.11 3.47 -6.10
CA ILE A 78 -22.63 4.83 -6.30
C ILE A 78 -21.93 5.78 -5.32
N VAL A 79 -21.04 6.63 -5.85
CA VAL A 79 -20.28 7.59 -5.04
C VAL A 79 -21.14 8.82 -4.76
N ASP A 80 -21.70 8.92 -3.54
CA ASP A 80 -22.44 10.09 -3.08
C ASP A 80 -21.69 10.83 -1.96
N PHE A 81 -20.93 11.86 -2.34
CA PHE A 81 -20.16 12.71 -1.43
C PHE A 81 -21.04 13.56 -0.48
N SER A 82 -22.34 13.67 -0.75
CA SER A 82 -23.29 14.46 0.05
C SER A 82 -23.87 13.67 1.23
N SER A 83 -23.65 12.35 1.24
CA SER A 83 -24.18 11.43 2.23
C SER A 83 -23.19 11.22 3.39
N PRO A 84 -23.59 11.41 4.66
CA PRO A 84 -22.75 11.05 5.80
C PRO A 84 -22.43 9.55 5.88
N LYS A 85 -23.20 8.69 5.18
CA LYS A 85 -22.90 7.25 5.07
C LYS A 85 -21.65 6.98 4.23
N PHE A 86 -21.38 7.79 3.20
CA PHE A 86 -20.17 7.67 2.39
C PHE A 86 -18.92 7.92 3.22
N TRP A 87 -18.93 8.95 4.07
CA TRP A 87 -17.82 9.24 4.99
C TRP A 87 -17.62 8.14 6.05
N GLY A 88 -18.71 7.54 6.54
CA GLY A 88 -18.64 6.35 7.41
C GLY A 88 -18.02 5.14 6.70
N ALA A 89 -18.45 4.87 5.46
CA ALA A 89 -17.89 3.81 4.64
C ALA A 89 -16.39 4.02 4.35
N ALA A 90 -16.00 5.25 4.00
CA ALA A 90 -14.60 5.62 3.77
C ALA A 90 -13.74 5.43 5.03
N ALA A 91 -14.24 5.79 6.21
CA ALA A 91 -13.53 5.58 7.47
C ALA A 91 -13.34 4.07 7.77
N VAL A 92 -14.37 3.26 7.55
CA VAL A 92 -14.29 1.79 7.70
C VAL A 92 -13.33 1.19 6.68
N SER A 93 -13.39 1.65 5.43
CA SER A 93 -12.52 1.25 4.32
C SER A 93 -11.04 1.50 4.63
N LEU A 94 -10.71 2.66 5.18
CA LEU A 94 -9.37 2.97 5.68
C LEU A 94 -8.95 2.06 6.84
N PHE A 95 -9.84 1.81 7.80
CA PHE A 95 -9.54 1.00 8.97
C PHE A 95 -9.29 -0.47 8.62
N VAL A 96 -10.13 -1.04 7.75
CA VAL A 96 -9.98 -2.40 7.23
C VAL A 96 -8.71 -2.48 6.38
N GLY A 97 -8.49 -1.52 5.48
CA GLY A 97 -7.29 -1.45 4.66
C GLY A 97 -6.00 -1.45 5.48
N PHE A 98 -5.97 -0.73 6.61
CA PHE A 98 -4.83 -0.72 7.53
C PHE A 98 -4.66 -2.03 8.33
N LEU A 99 -5.76 -2.65 8.76
CA LEU A 99 -5.72 -3.90 9.53
C LEU A 99 -5.42 -5.13 8.69
N THR A 100 -5.74 -5.11 7.40
CA THR A 100 -5.58 -6.26 6.50
C THR A 100 -4.11 -6.74 6.36
N PRO A 101 -3.10 -5.87 6.17
CA PRO A 101 -1.71 -6.30 6.03
C PRO A 101 -1.02 -6.70 7.35
N LEU A 102 -1.54 -6.25 8.50
CA LEU A 102 -0.95 -6.47 9.83
C LEU A 102 -0.74 -7.96 10.20
N PRO A 103 -1.75 -8.85 10.11
CA PRO A 103 -1.58 -10.26 10.48
C PRO A 103 -0.59 -10.99 9.56
N TYR A 104 -0.56 -10.66 8.26
CA TYR A 104 0.42 -11.24 7.34
C TYR A 104 1.85 -10.79 7.66
N ASN A 105 2.05 -9.47 7.87
CA ASN A 105 3.37 -8.94 8.24
C ASN A 105 3.85 -9.51 9.59
N TYR A 106 2.96 -9.69 10.55
CA TYR A 106 3.28 -10.27 11.86
C TYR A 106 3.72 -11.74 11.75
N LEU A 107 2.95 -12.60 11.05
CA LEU A 107 3.31 -14.01 10.86
C LEU A 107 4.65 -14.18 10.14
N ARG A 108 4.95 -13.27 9.21
CA ARG A 108 6.19 -13.30 8.45
C ARG A 108 7.39 -12.86 9.28
N LEU A 109 7.27 -11.81 10.11
CA LEU A 109 8.31 -11.40 11.07
C LEU A 109 8.58 -12.48 12.13
N LYS A 110 7.54 -13.19 12.57
CA LYS A 110 7.66 -14.35 13.47
C LYS A 110 8.49 -15.48 12.85
N LYS A 111 8.35 -15.72 11.54
CA LYS A 111 9.13 -16.74 10.82
C LYS A 111 10.63 -16.42 10.75
N TYR A 112 11.02 -15.15 10.80
CA TYR A 112 12.43 -14.72 10.83
C TYR A 112 12.99 -14.57 12.25
N GLY A 113 12.24 -14.94 13.29
CA GLY A 113 12.69 -14.82 14.69
C GLY A 113 12.83 -13.37 15.17
N LYS A 114 12.20 -12.41 14.46
CA LYS A 114 12.26 -10.97 14.74
C LYS A 114 11.01 -10.44 15.44
N ALA A 115 10.03 -11.30 15.71
CA ALA A 115 8.87 -10.91 16.49
C ALA A 115 9.30 -10.70 17.95
N CYS A 116 9.29 -9.45 18.40
CA CYS A 116 9.42 -9.10 19.82
C CYS A 116 8.09 -9.40 20.53
N HIS A 117 7.84 -10.68 20.85
CA HIS A 117 7.13 -11.10 22.06
C HIS A 117 7.29 -12.60 22.33
#